data_AF-A0A662LJE3-F1
#
_entry.id   AF-A0A662LJE3-F1
#
_cell.length_a   1.000
_cell.length_b   1.000
_cell.length_c   1.000
_cell.angle_alpha   90.00
_cell.angle_beta   90.00
_cell.angle_gamma   90.00
#
_symmetry.space_group_name_H-M   'P 1'
#
loop_
_entity.id
_entity.type
_entity.pdbx_description
1 polymer ?
#
loop_
_entity_poly.entity_id
_entity_poly.type
_entity_poly.pdbx_seq_one_letter_code
_entity_poly.pdbx_strand_id
1 'polypeptide(L)' 'MHYTRFEKARIIGARALQISMGAPILIKVPKGVVDPVQIAMLEFEEGVIPITVIRKTDIRPKIDWE' A
#
# COMPACT_ATOMS: atom_id res chain seq x y z
N MET A 1 -12.22 2.69 -4.66
CA MET A 1 -11.67 1.34 -4.92
C MET A 1 -11.86 0.52 -3.65
N HIS A 2 -12.61 -0.57 -3.66
CA HIS A 2 -12.82 -1.38 -2.45
C HIS A 2 -11.73 -2.46 -2.36
N TYR A 3 -10.91 -2.38 -1.31
CA TYR A 3 -9.93 -3.41 -0.96
C TYR A 3 -10.56 -4.45 -0.05
N THR A 4 -10.22 -5.72 -0.26
CA THR A 4 -10.56 -6.78 0.70
C THR A 4 -9.76 -6.61 2.00
N ARG A 5 -10.20 -7.23 3.10
CA ARG A 5 -9.45 -7.23 4.36
C ARG A 5 -8.02 -7.77 4.20
N PHE A 6 -7.84 -8.75 3.31
CA PHE A 6 -6.53 -9.34 2.99
C PHE A 6 -5.64 -8.39 2.18
N GLU A 7 -6.21 -7.73 1.17
CA GLU A 7 -5.49 -6.71 0.39
C GLU A 7 -5.07 -5.55 1.28
N LYS A 8 -5.99 -5.03 2.11
CA LYS A 8 -5.69 -3.95 3.06
C LYS A 8 -4.53 -4.34 4.00
N ALA A 9 -4.59 -5.52 4.61
CA ALA A 9 -3.51 -6.01 5.48
C ALA A 9 -2.18 -6.13 4.73
N ARG A 10 -2.20 -6.64 3.49
CA ARG A 10 -0.98 -6.81 2.69
C ARG A 10 -0.35 -5.48 2.27
N ILE A 11 -1.17 -4.50 1.88
CA ILE A 11 -0.73 -3.15 1.52
C ILE A 11 -0.04 -2.49 2.71
N ILE A 12 -0.70 -2.47 3.87
CA ILE A 12 -0.15 -1.87 5.10
C ILE A 12 1.15 -2.57 5.51
N GLY A 13 1.17 -3.90 5.52
CA GLY A 13 2.37 -4.65 5.90
C GLY A 13 3.55 -4.42 4.96
N ALA A 14 3.32 -4.39 3.65
CA ALA A 14 4.37 -4.10 2.67
C ALA A 14 4.87 -2.65 2.81
N ARG A 15 3.98 -1.70 3.06
CA ARG A 15 4.36 -0.30 3.25
C ARG A 15 5.12 -0.07 4.55
N ALA A 16 4.70 -0.70 5.65
CA ALA A 16 5.41 -0.65 6.92
C ALA A 16 6.86 -1.17 6.78
N LEU A 17 7.06 -2.25 6.01
CA LEU A 17 8.40 -2.75 5.70
C LEU A 17 9.23 -1.70 4.96
N GLN A 18 8.68 -1.06 3.92
CA GLN A 18 9.39 0.00 3.19
C GLN A 18 9.81 1.14 4.12
N ILE A 19 8.92 1.62 4.99
CA ILE A 19 9.20 2.68 5.97
C ILE A 19 10.30 2.24 6.94
N SER A 20 10.26 0.99 7.42
CA SER A 20 11.29 0.45 8.32
C SER A 20 12.68 0.39 7.67
N MET A 21 12.73 0.30 6.33
CA MET A 21 13.96 0.32 5.54
C MET A 21 14.41 1.75 5.17
N GLY A 22 13.76 2.79 5.72
CA GLY A 22 14.10 4.19 5.46
C GLY A 22 13.49 4.77 4.19
N ALA A 23 12.45 4.14 3.63
CA ALA A 23 11.72 4.72 2.50
C ALA A 23 11.06 6.06 2.89
N PRO A 24 10.94 7.01 1.96
CA PRO A 24 10.33 8.30 2.23
C PRO A 24 8.84 8.16 2.54
N ILE A 25 8.40 8.91 3.56
CA ILE A 25 7.01 9.00 4.03
C ILE A 25 6.34 10.17 3.30
N LEU A 26 5.13 9.95 2.79
CA LEU A 26 4.41 10.92 1.95
C LEU A 26 3.46 11.83 2.74
N ILE A 27 3.26 11.54 4.03
CA ILE A 27 2.43 12.33 4.95
C ILE A 27 3.28 13.05 6.00
N LYS A 28 2.69 14.08 6.61
CA LYS A 28 3.27 14.70 7.82
C LYS A 28 2.98 13.80 9.02
N VAL A 29 3.99 13.08 9.48
CA VAL A 29 3.88 12.21 10.66
C VAL A 29 3.67 13.09 11.92
N PRO A 30 2.64 12.81 12.74
CA PRO A 30 2.47 13.49 14.02
C PRO A 30 3.68 13.26 14.93
N LYS A 31 4.05 14.27 15.72
CA LYS A 31 5.16 14.14 16.67
C LYS A 31 4.88 13.00 17.66
N GLY A 32 5.74 11.97 17.67
CA GLY A 32 5.65 10.83 18.58
C GLY A 32 5.26 9.50 17.92
N VAL A 33 4.84 9.49 16.65
CA VAL A 33 4.60 8.24 15.91
C VAL A 33 5.91 7.78 15.29
N VAL A 34 6.48 6.70 15.83
CA VAL A 34 7.74 6.09 15.35
C VAL A 34 7.49 4.72 14.72
N ASP A 35 6.35 4.07 15.05
CA ASP A 35 6.03 2.75 14.55
C ASP A 35 5.74 2.77 13.02
N PRO A 36 6.52 2.06 12.20
CA PRO A 36 6.29 1.98 10.75
C PRO A 36 4.88 1.50 10.38
N VAL A 37 4.27 0.64 11.21
CA VAL A 37 2.91 0.14 10.95
C VAL A 37 1.88 1.24 11.12
N GLN A 38 2.00 2.06 12.17
CA GLN A 38 1.13 3.22 12.37
C GLN A 38 1.27 4.25 11.25
N ILE A 39 2.50 4.51 10.81
CA ILE A 39 2.75 5.45 9.71
C ILE A 39 2.11 4.91 8.41
N ALA A 40 2.27 3.62 8.12
CA ALA A 40 1.63 2.99 6.97
C ALA A 40 0.09 3.04 7.05
N MET A 41 -0.50 2.86 8.24
CA MET A 41 -1.96 2.99 8.42
C MET A 41 -2.45 4.40 8.11
N LEU A 42 -1.74 5.42 8.58
CA LEU A 42 -2.07 6.82 8.30
C LEU A 42 -1.95 7.14 6.80
N GLU A 43 -0.90 6.67 6.12
CA GLU A 43 -0.77 6.86 4.67
C GLU A 43 -1.90 6.16 3.90
N PHE A 44 -2.36 5.00 4.39
CA PHE A 44 -3.47 4.27 3.78
C PHE A 44 -4.78 5.03 3.92
N GLU A 45 -5.04 5.63 5.09
CA GLU A 45 -6.24 6.43 5.37
C GLU A 45 -6.29 7.72 4.55
N GLU A 46 -5.14 8.35 4.33
CA GLU A 46 -4.98 9.52 3.44
C GLU A 46 -5.02 9.14 1.95
N GLY A 47 -4.98 7.84 1.61
CA GLY A 47 -5.04 7.35 0.23
C GLY A 47 -3.77 7.63 -0.59
N VAL A 48 -2.63 7.92 0.05
CA VAL A 48 -1.37 8.30 -0.61
C VAL A 48 -0.37 7.14 -0.70
N ILE A 49 -0.74 5.93 -0.29
CA ILE A 49 0.18 4.79 -0.35
C ILE A 49 0.61 4.49 -1.80
N PRO A 50 1.93 4.41 -2.07
CA PRO A 50 2.46 4.13 -3.41
C PRO A 50 2.49 2.61 -3.69
N ILE A 51 1.37 1.91 -3.50
CA ILE A 51 1.22 0.47 -3.75
C ILE A 51 -0.05 0.24 -4.57
N THR A 52 0.09 -0.47 -5.69
CA THR A 52 -1.03 -0.91 -6.52
C THR A 52 -1.30 -2.40 -6.31
N VAL A 53 -2.58 -2.76 -6.19
CA VAL A 53 -3.00 -4.17 -6.13
C VAL A 53 -3.32 -4.65 -7.53
N ILE A 54 -2.67 -5.73 -7.95
CA ILE A 54 -2.94 -6.43 -9.21
C ILE A 54 -3.69 -7.71 -8.87
N ARG A 55 -4.93 -7.87 -9.34
CA ARG A 55 -5.69 -9.12 -9.14
C ARG A 55 -5.48 -10.02 -10.34
N LYS A 56 -5.39 -11.34 -10.10
CA LYS A 56 -5.22 -12.31 -11.19
C LYS A 56 -6.35 -12.26 -12.22
N THR A 57 -7.58 -11.92 -11.80
CA THR A 57 -8.72 -11.69 -12.68
C THR A 57 -8.57 -10.48 -13.60
N ASP A 58 -7.72 -9.51 -13.24
CA ASP A 58 -7.44 -8.34 -14.08
C ASP A 58 -6.48 -8.69 -15.24
N ILE A 59 -5.80 -9.83 -15.14
CA ILE A 59 -4.90 -10.36 -16.17
C ILE A 59 -5.74 -11.13 -17.19
N ARG A 60 -6.49 -10.42 -18.05
CA ARG A 60 -6.87 -11.04 -19.32
C ARG A 60 -5.62 -11.05 -20.21
N PRO A 61 -5.17 -12.19 -20.73
CA PRO A 61 -4.24 -12.14 -21.85
C PRO A 61 -4.96 -11.37 -22.96
N LYS A 62 -4.38 -10.26 -23.40
CA LYS A 62 -4.70 -9.72 -24.73
C LYS A 62 -4.22 -10.77 -25.70
N ILE A 63 -5.12 -11.68 -26.08
CA ILE A 63 -4.86 -12.58 -27.18
C ILE A 63 -5.23 -11.78 -28.41
N ASP A 64 -4.24 -11.04 -28.91
CA ASP A 64 -4.33 -10.35 -30.18
C ASP A 64 -4.11 -11.43 -31.25
N TRP A 65 -5.21 -12.03 -31.73
CA TRP A 65 -5.18 -13.02 -32.81
C TRP A 65 -5.02 -12.35 -34.19
N GLU A 66 -3.99 -11.52 -34.36
CA GLU A 66 -3.57 -11.13 -35.73
C GLU A 66 -3.15 -12.35 -36.54
#